data_AF-A0A512DC45-F1
#
_entry.id   AF-A0A512DC45-F1
#
_cell.length_a   1.000
_cell.length_b   1.000
_cell.length_c   1.000
_cell.angle_alpha   90.00
_cell.angle_beta   90.00
_cell.angle_gamma   90.00
#
_symmetry.space_group_name_H-M   'P 1'
#
loop_
_entity.id
_entity.type
_entity.pdbx_description
1 polymer ?
#
loop_
_entity_poly.entity_id
_entity_poly.type
_entity_poly.pdbx_seq_one_letter_code
_entity_poly.pdbx_strand_id
1 'polypeptide(L)' 'MVPAVTSAAALTALVVAVQLQVRAVEEPYLAQVHGERYRAWAARTGRFVPGVGRMPARRLRSTTSR' A
#
# COMPACT_ATOMS: atom_id res chain seq x y z
N MET A 1 -29.62 10.24 -18.25
CA MET A 1 -28.90 9.37 -17.28
C MET A 1 -27.39 9.70 -17.24
N VAL A 2 -27.04 10.98 -17.12
CA VAL A 2 -25.65 11.46 -16.94
C VAL A 2 -25.16 11.47 -15.48
N PRO A 3 -26.01 11.54 -14.42
CA PRO A 3 -25.54 11.61 -13.02
C PRO A 3 -24.71 10.40 -12.56
N ALA A 4 -24.96 9.21 -13.11
CA ALA A 4 -24.31 7.99 -12.64
C ALA A 4 -22.81 7.96 -12.92
N VAL A 5 -22.36 8.51 -14.07
CA VAL A 5 -20.95 8.49 -14.47
C VAL A 5 -20.13 9.44 -13.60
N THR A 6 -20.66 10.63 -13.30
CA THR A 6 -19.98 11.59 -12.43
C THR A 6 -19.91 11.08 -11.00
N SER A 7 -20.97 10.45 -10.48
CA SER A 7 -20.94 9.78 -9.17
C SER A 7 -19.91 8.65 -9.12
N ALA A 8 -19.84 7.81 -10.16
CA ALA A 8 -18.85 6.73 -10.24
C ALA A 8 -17.41 7.25 -10.30
N ALA A 9 -17.17 8.33 -11.06
CA ALA A 9 -15.87 8.99 -11.13
C ALA A 9 -15.48 9.61 -9.78
N ALA A 10 -16.40 10.29 -9.10
CA ALA A 10 -16.17 10.85 -7.78
C ALA A 10 -15.86 9.77 -6.74
N LEU A 11 -16.58 8.65 -6.76
CA LEU A 11 -16.30 7.50 -5.89
C LEU A 11 -14.90 6.92 -6.16
N THR A 12 -14.53 6.78 -7.43
CA THR A 12 -13.21 6.28 -7.81
C THR A 12 -12.10 7.22 -7.33
N ALA A 13 -12.27 8.52 -7.53
CA ALA A 13 -11.34 9.55 -7.05
C ALA A 13 -11.20 9.53 -5.53
N LEU A 14 -12.32 9.38 -4.80
CA LEU A 14 -12.32 9.24 -3.34
C LEU A 14 -11.53 8.01 -2.89
N VAL A 15 -11.78 6.85 -3.51
CA VAL A 15 -11.04 5.62 -3.20
C VAL A 15 -9.54 5.83 -3.43
N VAL A 16 -9.15 6.44 -4.56
CA VAL A 16 -7.73 6.75 -4.83
C VAL A 16 -7.15 7.69 -3.80
N ALA A 17 -7.87 8.75 -3.42
CA ALA A 17 -7.40 9.73 -2.44
C ALA A 17 -7.15 9.09 -1.06
N VAL A 18 -8.08 8.27 -0.58
CA VAL A 18 -7.92 7.52 0.68
C VAL A 18 -6.73 6.57 0.61
N GLN A 19 -6.56 5.86 -0.51
CA GLN A 19 -5.43 4.96 -0.70
C GLN A 19 -4.10 5.72 -0.69
N LEU A 20 -4.04 6.92 -1.25
CA LEU A 20 -2.85 7.78 -1.20
C LEU A 20 -2.57 8.26 0.23
N GLN A 21 -3.60 8.69 0.96
CA GLN A 21 -3.47 9.14 2.36
C GLN A 21 -2.87 8.02 3.23
N VAL A 22 -3.44 6.82 3.18
CA VAL A 22 -2.97 5.69 4.00
C VAL A 22 -1.51 5.36 3.66
N ARG A 23 -1.15 5.35 2.36
CA ARG A 23 0.21 5.02 1.91
C ARG A 23 1.26 6.06 2.24
N ALA A 24 0.89 7.34 2.18
CA ALA A 24 1.81 8.44 2.42
C ALA A 24 2.00 8.71 3.91
N VAL A 25 1.00 8.42 4.74
CA VAL A 25 0.98 8.84 6.15
C VAL A 25 0.97 7.65 7.11
N GLU A 26 -0.01 6.76 6.95
CA GLU A 26 -0.30 5.74 7.95
C GLU A 26 0.64 4.53 7.83
N GLU A 27 0.98 4.09 6.62
CA GLU A 27 1.91 2.97 6.45
C GLU A 27 3.35 3.29 6.87
N PRO A 28 3.91 4.49 6.59
CA PRO A 28 5.21 4.87 7.14
C PRO A 28 5.18 4.91 8.66
N TYR A 29 4.10 5.42 9.25
CA TYR A 29 3.90 5.41 10.69
C TYR A 29 3.85 3.97 11.25
N LEU A 30 3.03 3.10 10.68
CA LEU A 30 2.96 1.68 11.06
C LEU A 30 4.29 0.95 10.87
N ALA A 31 5.03 1.26 9.80
CA ALA A 31 6.35 0.70 9.57
C ALA A 31 7.39 1.23 10.56
N GLN A 32 7.29 2.48 11.01
CA GLN A 32 8.14 3.03 12.07
C GLN A 32 7.82 2.40 13.43
N VAL A 33 6.53 2.23 13.76
CA VAL A 33 6.09 1.70 15.06
C VAL A 33 6.29 0.19 15.17
N HIS A 34 6.02 -0.57 14.09
CA HIS A 34 6.01 -2.04 14.12
C HIS A 34 7.15 -2.70 13.33
N GLY A 35 7.96 -1.93 12.60
CA GLY A 35 9.20 -2.40 11.95
C GLY A 35 9.01 -3.60 11.02
N GLU A 36 9.94 -4.56 11.10
CA GLU A 36 9.95 -5.79 10.31
C GLU A 36 8.64 -6.59 10.37
N ARG A 37 7.93 -6.61 11.51
CA ARG A 37 6.69 -7.38 11.67
C ARG A 37 5.59 -6.88 10.73
N TYR A 38 5.44 -5.57 10.63
CA TYR A 38 4.48 -4.96 9.71
C TYR A 38 4.87 -5.19 8.25
N ARG A 39 6.16 -5.08 7.92
CA ARG A 39 6.67 -5.33 6.56
C ARG A 39 6.41 -6.79 6.11
N ALA A 40 6.65 -7.75 6.99
CA ALA A 40 6.41 -9.17 6.70
C ALA A 40 4.92 -9.50 6.58
N TRP A 41 4.07 -8.89 7.40
CA TRP A 41 2.61 -9.01 7.27
C TRP A 41 2.10 -8.38 5.96
N ALA A 42 2.51 -7.14 5.68
CA ALA A 42 2.09 -6.40 4.48
C ALA A 42 2.52 -7.08 3.17
N ALA A 43 3.66 -7.78 3.17
CA ALA A 43 4.12 -8.58 2.04
C ALA A 43 3.23 -9.80 1.75
N ARG A 44 2.60 -10.39 2.77
CA ARG A 44 1.77 -11.61 2.64
C ARG A 44 0.31 -11.29 2.31
N THR A 45 -0.26 -10.29 2.96
CA THR A 45 -1.69 -9.97 2.85
C THR A 45 -2.01 -9.17 1.58
N GLY A 46 -1.00 -8.55 0.95
CA GLY A 46 -1.24 -7.53 -0.08
C GLY A 46 -1.84 -6.26 0.52
N ARG A 47 -2.18 -5.28 -0.31
CA ARG A 47 -2.69 -3.97 0.15
C ARG A 47 -4.08 -3.68 -0.40
N PHE A 48 -5.11 -3.92 0.41
CA PHE A 48 -6.54 -3.56 0.29
C PHE A 48 -7.27 -3.97 -1.01
N VAL A 49 -6.62 -3.91 -2.18
CA VAL A 49 -7.03 -4.45 -3.47
C VAL A 49 -5.93 -5.40 -3.94
N PRO A 50 -6.22 -6.68 -4.25
CA PRO A 50 -5.20 -7.61 -4.72
C PRO A 50 -4.48 -7.03 -5.96
N GLY A 51 -3.17 -6.82 -5.84
CA GLY A 51 -2.31 -6.33 -6.94
C GLY A 51 -1.77 -4.90 -6.82
N VAL A 52 -2.28 -4.04 -5.93
CA VAL A 52 -1.86 -2.63 -5.85
C VAL A 52 -0.87 -2.39 -4.70
N GLY A 53 0.37 -1.97 -4.98
CA GLY A 53 1.32 -1.53 -3.94
C GLY A 53 2.20 -2.64 -3.34
N ARG A 54 2.51 -3.69 -4.11
CA ARG A 54 3.56 -4.64 -3.72
C ARG A 54 4.88 -3.89 -3.59
N MET A 55 5.41 -3.79 -2.37
CA MET A 55 6.80 -3.36 -2.21
C MET A 55 7.67 -4.44 -2.85
N PRO A 56 8.52 -4.11 -3.84
CA PRO A 56 9.46 -5.08 -4.35
C PRO A 56 10.32 -5.53 -3.16
N ALA A 57 10.38 -6.84 -2.93
CA ALA A 57 11.30 -7.42 -1.97
C ALA A 57 12.70 -7.00 -2.41
N ARG A 58 13.21 -5.91 -1.82
CA ARG A 58 14.60 -5.50 -1.97
C ARG A 58 15.39 -6.64 -1.38
N ARG A 59 15.83 -7.52 -2.29
CA ARG A 59 16.71 -8.66 -2.06
C ARG A 59 17.79 -8.20 -1.10
N LEU A 60 17.65 -8.60 0.16
CA LEU A 60 18.73 -8.56 1.13
C LEU A 60 19.77 -9.53 0.57
N ARG A 61 20.66 -9.02 -0.29
CA ARG A 61 21.88 -9.74 -0.65
C ARG A 61 22.73 -9.74 0.61
N SER A 62 22.62 -10.83 1.34
CA SER A 62 23.62 -11.33 2.27
C SER A 62 24.92 -11.54 1.50
N THR A 63 25.74 -10.50 1.38
CA THR A 63 27.16 -10.68 1.06
C THR A 63 27.92 -10.69 2.38
N THR A 64 27.73 -11.78 3.14
CA THR A 64 28.73 -12.24 4.10
C THR A 64 29.59 -13.25 3.35
N SER A 65 30.68 -12.75 2.78
CA SER A 65 31.86 -13.53 2.40
C SER A 65 33.01 -12.76 3.04
N ARG A 66 33.49 -13.22 4.20
CA ARG A 66 34.73 -14.02 4.32
C ARG A 66 35.92 -13.35 3.67
#